data_AF-A0AA96RYW7-F1
#
_entry.id   AF-A0AA96RYW7-F1
#
_cell.length_a   1.000
_cell.length_b   1.000
_cell.length_c   1.000
_cell.angle_alpha   90.00
_cell.angle_beta   90.00
_cell.angle_gamma   90.00
#
_symmetry.space_group_name_H-M   'P 1'
#
loop_
_entity.id
_entity.type
_entity.pdbx_description
1 polymer ?
#
loop_
_entity_poly.entity_id
_entity_poly.type
_entity_poly.pdbx_seq_one_letter_code
_entity_poly.pdbx_strand_id
1 'polypeptide(L)'
;MNKRRVIQITACSMIIALVLQAGVFAYSKVAGTENSKTANPAKSMKTTDKLQEIAKVTASSGDIPAQVSTAQAVQNAQPLQSEVVHVSYQQFLNAFDVQDVYREKLKQLAASGYSRGDICTAYDFLYQNFGSEADLEAMLASKSSGKTWEQIFTAFTAEQPKFEPRAFDSDELENLMKAQSLTSDDIMIGDHLSFVTGKPFKDLIGERIETGDWGAIFAREKVLYSGKSLPRVQITQEELHQYTQQGTFSEQQVVKAFVLAQKVGEAPEVVVAKLKEGTSEAAIMADSYLKKYAE
;
A
#
# COMPACT_ATOMS: atom_id res chain seq x y z
N MET A 1 -38.45 -15.53 12.18
CA MET A 1 -37.20 -14.81 11.82
C MET A 1 -36.47 -14.44 13.11
N ASN A 2 -35.25 -14.95 13.33
CA ASN A 2 -34.56 -14.86 14.62
C ASN A 2 -34.15 -13.41 14.95
N LYS A 3 -34.66 -12.85 16.05
CA LYS A 3 -34.39 -11.48 16.53
C LYS A 3 -32.89 -11.16 16.61
N ARG A 4 -32.05 -12.18 16.85
CA ARG A 4 -30.58 -12.07 16.88
C ARG A 4 -29.95 -11.72 15.53
N ARG A 5 -30.49 -12.22 14.41
CA ARG A 5 -29.98 -11.92 13.06
C ARG A 5 -30.37 -10.51 12.61
N VAL A 6 -31.53 -10.02 13.02
CA VAL A 6 -31.97 -8.64 12.70
C VAL A 6 -31.09 -7.63 13.42
N ILE A 7 -30.74 -7.88 14.69
CA ILE A 7 -29.85 -6.98 15.46
C ILE A 7 -28.44 -6.93 14.87
N GLN A 8 -27.88 -8.07 14.44
CA GLN A 8 -26.55 -8.10 13.79
C GLN A 8 -26.52 -7.38 12.45
N ILE A 9 -27.55 -7.54 11.61
CA ILE A 9 -27.63 -6.87 10.30
C ILE A 9 -27.81 -5.36 10.47
N THR A 10 -28.54 -4.93 11.50
CA THR A 10 -28.77 -3.50 11.79
C THR A 10 -27.52 -2.83 12.39
N ALA A 11 -26.74 -3.56 13.20
CA ALA A 11 -25.47 -3.07 13.75
C ALA A 11 -24.40 -2.92 12.66
N CYS A 12 -24.27 -3.88 11.75
CA CYS A 12 -23.32 -3.79 10.63
C CYS A 12 -23.66 -2.64 9.67
N SER A 13 -24.95 -2.39 9.39
CA SER A 13 -25.34 -1.28 8.52
C SER A 13 -25.17 0.10 9.18
N MET A 14 -25.26 0.20 10.51
CA MET A 14 -24.94 1.44 11.23
C MET A 14 -23.43 1.77 11.24
N ILE A 15 -22.56 0.76 11.32
CA ILE A 15 -21.10 0.94 11.24
C ILE A 15 -20.67 1.40 9.84
N ILE A 16 -21.29 0.86 8.78
CA ILE A 16 -21.03 1.28 7.39
C ILE A 16 -21.49 2.73 7.16
N ALA A 17 -22.61 3.15 7.73
CA ALA A 17 -23.10 4.53 7.61
C ALA A 17 -22.23 5.56 8.36
N LEU A 18 -21.63 5.20 9.50
CA LEU A 18 -20.73 6.06 10.27
C LEU A 18 -19.37 6.27 9.59
N VAL A 19 -18.84 5.25 8.91
CA VAL A 19 -17.60 5.37 8.13
C VAL A 19 -17.77 6.29 6.90
N LEU A 20 -18.98 6.31 6.31
CA LEU A 20 -19.28 7.18 5.16
C LEU A 20 -19.40 8.67 5.52
N GLN A 21 -19.83 9.04 6.74
CA GLN A 21 -19.93 10.45 7.13
C GLN A 21 -18.60 11.07 7.56
N ALA A 22 -17.67 10.28 8.10
CA ALA A 22 -16.33 10.77 8.45
C ALA A 22 -15.43 11.00 7.20
N GLY A 23 -15.69 10.28 6.10
CA GLY A 23 -14.94 10.42 4.85
C GLY A 23 -15.20 11.72 4.06
N VAL A 24 -16.33 12.40 4.30
CA VAL A 24 -16.71 13.62 3.56
C VAL A 24 -16.09 14.90 4.15
N PHE A 25 -15.70 14.91 5.43
CA PHE A 25 -15.17 16.11 6.09
C PHE A 25 -13.65 16.30 5.96
N ALA A 26 -12.88 15.29 5.56
CA ALA A 26 -11.43 15.40 5.39
C ALA A 26 -10.98 15.90 3.99
N TYR A 27 -11.87 15.90 3.00
CA TYR A 27 -11.50 16.12 1.58
C TYR A 27 -11.66 17.55 1.03
N SER A 28 -11.81 18.57 1.89
CA SER A 28 -11.87 19.98 1.44
C SER A 28 -10.61 20.81 1.74
N LYS A 29 -9.53 20.23 2.25
CA LYS A 29 -8.29 20.98 2.60
C LYS A 29 -6.99 20.52 1.95
N VAL A 30 -7.02 19.52 1.05
CA VAL A 30 -5.81 19.04 0.35
C VAL A 30 -6.02 19.02 -1.16
N ALA A 31 -6.66 20.05 -1.70
CA ALA A 31 -6.73 20.31 -3.13
C ALA A 31 -6.54 21.81 -3.35
N GLY A 32 -5.29 22.26 -3.30
CA GLY A 32 -4.95 23.63 -3.62
C GLY A 32 -3.61 24.08 -3.07
N THR A 33 -2.51 23.67 -3.70
CA THR A 33 -1.45 24.60 -4.15
C THR A 33 -0.37 23.86 -4.94
N GLU A 34 -0.37 24.08 -6.26
CA GLU A 34 0.83 23.95 -7.10
C GLU A 34 1.59 25.29 -7.12
N ASN A 35 2.93 25.16 -7.19
CA ASN A 35 3.93 26.05 -7.80
C ASN A 35 4.19 27.46 -7.22
N SER A 36 5.42 27.65 -6.70
CA SER A 36 6.37 28.67 -7.22
C SER A 36 7.78 28.54 -6.63
N LYS A 37 8.79 28.61 -7.50
CA LYS A 37 10.22 28.71 -7.19
C LYS A 37 10.61 30.16 -6.78
N THR A 38 11.65 30.22 -5.95
CA THR A 38 12.65 31.31 -5.74
C THR A 38 12.21 32.67 -5.20
N ALA A 39 12.60 32.98 -3.97
CA ALA A 39 13.54 34.04 -3.57
C ALA A 39 13.28 34.52 -2.13
N ASN A 40 14.30 34.49 -1.28
CA ASN A 40 14.41 35.32 -0.07
C ASN A 40 15.04 36.68 -0.48
N PRO A 41 14.98 37.80 0.29
CA PRO A 41 14.67 37.88 1.73
C PRO A 41 13.85 39.09 2.23
N ALA A 42 13.47 38.99 3.52
CA ALA A 42 13.39 40.05 4.54
C ALA A 42 12.09 40.88 4.76
N LYS A 43 11.76 40.95 6.07
CA LYS A 43 11.10 42.01 6.87
C LYS A 43 9.55 42.19 6.84
N SER A 44 9.01 41.97 8.04
CA SER A 44 8.19 42.91 8.84
C SER A 44 6.66 42.96 8.68
N MET A 45 6.01 42.80 9.85
CA MET A 45 4.79 43.46 10.36
C MET A 45 3.40 43.12 9.78
N LYS A 46 2.61 42.51 10.68
CA LYS A 46 1.33 42.99 11.25
C LYS A 46 0.17 43.36 10.30
N THR A 47 -0.96 42.73 10.62
CA THR A 47 -2.34 43.26 10.75
C THR A 47 -3.37 42.72 9.75
N THR A 48 -4.25 41.88 10.31
CA THR A 48 -5.71 41.81 10.19
C THR A 48 -6.45 42.76 9.24
N ASP A 49 -7.45 42.18 8.56
CA ASP A 49 -8.84 42.63 8.35
C ASP A 49 -9.33 42.98 6.93
N LYS A 50 -10.53 42.43 6.65
CA LYS A 50 -11.59 42.84 5.69
C LYS A 50 -11.63 42.31 4.25
N LEU A 51 -12.43 41.25 4.11
CA LEU A 51 -13.70 41.15 3.35
C LEU A 51 -14.14 42.32 2.42
N GLN A 52 -14.67 41.89 1.27
CA GLN A 52 -15.73 42.47 0.40
C GLN A 52 -15.34 43.44 -0.72
N GLU A 53 -15.27 42.89 -1.94
CA GLU A 53 -15.92 43.33 -3.20
C GLU A 53 -15.40 42.31 -4.25
N ILE A 54 -16.16 41.67 -5.14
CA ILE A 54 -17.00 42.24 -6.19
C ILE A 54 -18.06 41.20 -6.58
N ALA A 55 -19.30 41.67 -6.75
CA ALA A 55 -20.43 40.91 -7.26
C ALA A 55 -20.61 41.09 -8.78
N LYS A 56 -21.28 40.09 -9.40
CA LYS A 56 -22.12 40.16 -10.62
C LYS A 56 -21.49 40.49 -11.99
N VAL A 57 -21.44 39.48 -12.85
CA VAL A 57 -21.83 39.52 -14.29
C VAL A 57 -22.30 38.10 -14.67
N THR A 58 -23.61 37.81 -14.62
CA THR A 58 -24.56 37.72 -15.76
C THR A 58 -24.70 36.31 -16.32
N ALA A 59 -25.95 35.83 -16.25
CA ALA A 59 -26.44 34.60 -16.84
C ALA A 59 -26.44 34.63 -18.37
N SER A 60 -26.12 33.50 -19.00
CA SER A 60 -26.60 33.15 -20.33
C SER A 60 -26.80 31.64 -20.40
N SER A 61 -28.05 31.23 -20.56
CA SER A 61 -28.44 29.88 -20.96
C SER A 61 -27.87 29.56 -22.34
N GLY A 62 -27.42 28.33 -22.52
CA GLY A 62 -27.07 27.74 -23.80
C GLY A 62 -27.13 26.22 -23.67
N ASP A 63 -28.17 25.62 -24.25
CA ASP A 63 -28.36 24.19 -24.44
C ASP A 63 -27.14 23.55 -25.14
N ILE A 64 -26.82 22.30 -24.79
CA ILE A 64 -26.20 21.25 -25.64
C ILE A 64 -26.31 19.89 -24.88
N PRO A 65 -26.47 18.75 -25.58
CA PRO A 65 -27.45 17.72 -25.26
C PRO A 65 -26.90 16.50 -24.51
N ALA A 66 -27.84 15.71 -23.99
CA ALA A 66 -27.63 14.36 -23.49
C ALA A 66 -27.15 13.38 -24.59
N GLN A 67 -26.44 12.35 -24.11
CA GLN A 67 -26.09 11.09 -24.79
C GLN A 67 -24.85 11.08 -25.69
N VAL A 68 -23.73 10.59 -25.13
CA VAL A 68 -22.89 9.63 -25.84
C VAL A 68 -22.76 8.39 -24.95
N SER A 69 -23.48 7.35 -25.37
CA SER A 69 -23.38 5.99 -24.87
C SER A 69 -22.00 5.43 -25.22
N THR A 70 -21.13 5.21 -24.24
CA THR A 70 -19.90 4.41 -24.42
C THR A 70 -20.21 2.94 -24.18
N ALA A 71 -21.13 2.39 -24.96
CA ALA A 71 -21.38 0.97 -25.09
C ALA A 71 -20.97 0.51 -26.49
N GLN A 72 -19.71 0.72 -26.86
CA GLN A 72 -19.09 0.18 -28.09
C GLN A 72 -17.57 0.43 -28.06
N ALA A 73 -16.88 -0.28 -27.18
CA ALA A 73 -15.41 -0.43 -27.22
C ALA A 73 -15.03 -1.82 -26.70
N VAL A 74 -15.67 -2.86 -27.21
CA VAL A 74 -15.27 -4.26 -27.00
C VAL A 74 -15.19 -4.92 -28.36
N GLN A 75 -14.20 -4.51 -29.15
CA GLN A 75 -13.71 -5.22 -30.33
C GLN A 75 -12.45 -4.50 -30.79
N ASN A 76 -11.30 -5.07 -30.42
CA ASN A 76 -9.89 -4.66 -30.65
C ASN A 76 -9.12 -4.39 -29.34
N ALA A 77 -9.16 -5.34 -28.41
CA ALA A 77 -8.14 -5.40 -27.36
C ALA A 77 -6.84 -5.93 -27.99
N GLN A 78 -5.95 -5.01 -28.36
CA GLN A 78 -4.53 -5.34 -28.46
C GLN A 78 -4.10 -5.95 -27.11
N PRO A 79 -3.18 -6.93 -27.08
CA PRO A 79 -2.66 -7.42 -25.80
C PRO A 79 -2.06 -6.21 -25.06
N LEU A 80 -2.61 -5.91 -23.88
CA LEU A 80 -2.06 -4.94 -22.94
C LEU A 80 -0.66 -5.43 -22.55
N GLN A 81 0.35 -5.02 -23.31
CA GLN A 81 1.74 -5.24 -22.96
C GLN A 81 2.07 -4.23 -21.86
N SER A 82 2.29 -4.73 -20.64
CA SER A 82 2.91 -3.92 -19.59
C SER A 82 4.33 -3.57 -20.05
N GLU A 83 4.66 -2.28 -20.06
CA GLU A 83 6.04 -1.85 -20.25
C GLU A 83 6.84 -2.30 -19.03
N VAL A 84 7.79 -3.21 -19.22
CA VAL A 84 8.65 -3.69 -18.13
C VAL A 84 9.62 -2.58 -17.77
N VAL A 85 9.42 -1.96 -16.62
CA VAL A 85 10.35 -0.97 -16.08
C VAL A 85 11.49 -1.70 -15.36
N HIS A 86 12.68 -1.73 -15.98
CA HIS A 86 13.89 -2.22 -15.33
C HIS A 86 14.34 -1.24 -14.24
N VAL A 87 14.56 -1.75 -13.03
CA VAL A 87 14.97 -0.96 -11.86
C VAL A 87 16.43 -1.21 -11.53
N SER A 88 17.25 -0.15 -11.58
CA SER A 88 18.65 -0.23 -11.15
C SER A 88 18.76 -0.42 -9.63
N TYR A 89 19.89 -0.96 -9.17
CA TYR A 89 20.16 -1.15 -7.75
C TYR A 89 20.04 0.16 -6.93
N GLN A 90 20.51 1.29 -7.46
CA GLN A 90 20.40 2.57 -6.77
C GLN A 90 18.95 3.06 -6.68
N GLN A 91 18.15 2.88 -7.74
CA GLN A 91 16.72 3.19 -7.71
C GLN A 91 15.99 2.32 -6.69
N PHE A 92 16.32 1.02 -6.63
CA PHE A 92 15.82 0.11 -5.62
C PHE A 92 16.13 0.60 -4.19
N LEU A 93 17.39 0.90 -3.89
CA LEU A 93 17.78 1.37 -2.55
C LEU A 93 17.07 2.66 -2.13
N ASN A 94 16.77 3.55 -3.09
CA ASN A 94 16.07 4.80 -2.83
C ASN A 94 14.56 4.59 -2.69
N ALA A 95 13.95 3.76 -3.53
CA ALA A 95 12.51 3.50 -3.52
C ALA A 95 12.04 2.86 -2.22
N PHE A 96 12.86 1.97 -1.65
CA PHE A 96 12.57 1.29 -0.38
C PHE A 96 13.15 2.00 0.84
N ASP A 97 13.76 3.19 0.69
CA ASP A 97 14.47 3.90 1.76
C ASP A 97 15.32 2.93 2.61
N VAL A 98 16.15 2.14 1.93
CA VAL A 98 16.88 1.03 2.57
C VAL A 98 17.83 1.62 3.60
N GLN A 99 17.74 1.15 4.84
CA GLN A 99 18.53 1.67 5.94
C GLN A 99 20.00 1.29 5.82
N ASP A 100 20.91 2.11 6.36
CA ASP A 100 22.36 1.91 6.19
C ASP A 100 22.85 0.55 6.68
N VAL A 101 22.31 0.05 7.80
CA VAL A 101 22.61 -1.30 8.31
C VAL A 101 22.29 -2.37 7.27
N TYR A 102 21.17 -2.22 6.55
CA TYR A 102 20.79 -3.13 5.48
C TYR A 102 21.60 -2.89 4.21
N ARG A 103 21.94 -1.65 3.85
CA ARG A 103 22.83 -1.39 2.70
C ARG A 103 24.15 -2.14 2.83
N GLU A 104 24.77 -2.12 4.01
CA GLU A 104 25.98 -2.88 4.27
C GLU A 104 25.74 -4.39 4.21
N LYS A 105 24.61 -4.87 4.75
CA LYS A 105 24.23 -6.28 4.64
C LYS A 105 24.07 -6.74 3.18
N LEU A 106 23.37 -5.97 2.35
CA LEU A 106 23.18 -6.29 0.93
C LEU A 106 24.51 -6.33 0.18
N LYS A 107 25.46 -5.42 0.50
CA LYS A 107 26.83 -5.48 -0.05
C LYS A 107 27.56 -6.76 0.37
N GLN A 108 27.44 -7.18 1.63
CA GLN A 108 28.05 -8.42 2.12
C GLN A 108 27.45 -9.65 1.42
N LEU A 109 26.14 -9.69 1.22
CA LEU A 109 25.46 -10.77 0.49
C LEU A 109 25.94 -10.84 -0.97
N ALA A 110 26.05 -9.70 -1.65
CA ALA A 110 26.61 -9.64 -3.00
C ALA A 110 28.08 -10.11 -3.04
N ALA A 111 28.90 -9.69 -2.08
CA ALA A 111 30.29 -10.15 -1.94
C ALA A 111 30.40 -11.66 -1.64
N SER A 112 29.36 -12.25 -1.05
CA SER A 112 29.26 -13.69 -0.77
C SER A 112 28.78 -14.51 -1.98
N GLY A 113 28.55 -13.86 -3.12
CA GLY A 113 28.25 -14.52 -4.40
C GLY A 113 26.77 -14.58 -4.78
N TYR A 114 25.87 -13.98 -4.01
CA TYR A 114 24.48 -13.84 -4.42
C TYR A 114 24.34 -12.79 -5.54
N SER A 115 23.53 -13.08 -6.57
CA SER A 115 23.26 -12.12 -7.65
C SER A 115 22.48 -10.92 -7.10
N ARG A 116 22.68 -9.73 -7.67
CA ARG A 116 21.94 -8.55 -7.19
C ARG A 116 20.46 -8.67 -7.51
N GLY A 117 20.11 -9.24 -8.68
CA GLY A 117 18.72 -9.51 -9.05
C GLY A 117 18.00 -10.39 -8.01
N ASP A 118 18.67 -11.43 -7.51
CA ASP A 118 18.11 -12.30 -6.46
C ASP A 118 17.97 -11.55 -5.12
N ILE A 119 18.97 -10.74 -4.75
CA ILE A 119 18.92 -9.91 -3.52
C ILE A 119 17.75 -8.93 -3.57
N CYS A 120 17.59 -8.19 -4.67
CA CYS A 120 16.49 -7.25 -4.84
C CYS A 120 15.12 -7.94 -4.87
N THR A 121 15.03 -9.11 -5.53
CA THR A 121 13.80 -9.91 -5.59
C THR A 121 13.35 -10.37 -4.20
N ALA A 122 14.26 -10.94 -3.40
CA ALA A 122 13.94 -11.37 -2.04
C ALA A 122 13.60 -10.18 -1.14
N TYR A 123 14.38 -9.09 -1.21
CA TYR A 123 14.15 -7.92 -0.37
C TYR A 123 12.80 -7.25 -0.68
N ASP A 124 12.45 -7.03 -1.94
CA ASP A 124 11.16 -6.42 -2.33
C ASP A 124 9.99 -7.27 -1.81
N PHE A 125 10.06 -8.59 -2.05
CA PHE A 125 9.06 -9.51 -1.53
C PHE A 125 8.92 -9.43 0.00
N LEU A 126 10.03 -9.48 0.74
CA LEU A 126 10.01 -9.44 2.20
C LEU A 126 9.58 -8.08 2.74
N TYR A 127 9.97 -6.98 2.09
CA TYR A 127 9.55 -5.63 2.45
C TYR A 127 8.02 -5.50 2.42
N GLN A 128 7.37 -6.03 1.39
CA GLN A 128 5.90 -6.03 1.25
C GLN A 128 5.18 -6.96 2.24
N ASN A 129 5.92 -7.83 2.93
CA ASN A 129 5.38 -8.85 3.84
C ASN A 129 5.98 -8.77 5.25
N PHE A 130 6.60 -7.63 5.61
CA PHE A 130 7.22 -7.42 6.93
C PHE A 130 8.24 -8.51 7.33
N GLY A 131 8.93 -9.06 6.35
CA GLY A 131 9.96 -10.07 6.55
C GLY A 131 11.22 -9.53 7.21
N SER A 132 11.98 -10.43 7.82
CA SER A 132 13.19 -10.13 8.57
C SER A 132 14.48 -10.26 7.77
N GLU A 133 15.59 -9.80 8.34
CA GLU A 133 16.94 -10.06 7.81
C GLU A 133 17.22 -11.57 7.69
N ALA A 134 16.77 -12.37 8.65
CA ALA A 134 16.99 -13.82 8.62
C ALA A 134 16.20 -14.49 7.47
N ASP A 135 15.00 -13.99 7.18
CA ASP A 135 14.21 -14.47 6.05
C ASP A 135 14.89 -14.17 4.71
N LEU A 136 15.55 -13.02 4.59
CA LEU A 136 16.33 -12.66 3.40
C LEU A 136 17.44 -13.66 3.15
N GLU A 137 18.24 -13.99 4.17
CA GLU A 137 19.29 -14.99 4.06
C GLU A 137 18.73 -16.37 3.71
N ALA A 138 17.63 -16.78 4.36
CA ALA A 138 17.00 -18.08 4.11
C ALA A 138 16.43 -18.19 2.68
N MET A 139 15.84 -17.13 2.15
CA MET A 139 15.35 -17.08 0.78
C MET A 139 16.48 -17.17 -0.23
N LEU A 140 17.57 -16.42 -0.02
CA LEU A 140 18.74 -16.45 -0.89
C LEU A 140 19.43 -17.81 -0.86
N ALA A 141 19.59 -18.43 0.31
CA ALA A 141 20.11 -19.79 0.43
C ALA A 141 19.22 -20.81 -0.31
N SER A 142 17.90 -20.70 -0.17
CA SER A 142 16.93 -21.53 -0.90
C SER A 142 17.03 -21.35 -2.42
N LYS A 143 17.27 -20.11 -2.88
CA LYS A 143 17.47 -19.80 -4.29
C LYS A 143 18.75 -20.42 -4.82
N SER A 144 19.85 -20.32 -4.07
CA SER A 144 21.14 -20.96 -4.40
C SER A 144 21.10 -22.48 -4.37
N SER A 145 20.21 -23.08 -3.57
CA SER A 145 19.97 -24.53 -3.59
C SER A 145 19.10 -25.00 -4.77
N GLY A 146 18.73 -24.11 -5.69
CA GLY A 146 18.01 -24.44 -6.92
C GLY A 146 16.49 -24.33 -6.85
N LYS A 147 15.90 -23.82 -5.76
CA LYS A 147 14.46 -23.55 -5.73
C LYS A 147 14.12 -22.35 -6.61
N THR A 148 12.94 -22.36 -7.21
CA THR A 148 12.40 -21.23 -7.96
C THR A 148 11.82 -20.17 -7.01
N TRP A 149 11.71 -18.92 -7.47
CA TRP A 149 11.09 -17.85 -6.68
C TRP A 149 9.63 -18.14 -6.32
N GLU A 150 8.85 -18.73 -7.23
CA GLU A 150 7.48 -19.16 -6.92
C GLU A 150 7.44 -20.13 -5.73
N GLN A 151 8.32 -21.14 -5.73
CA GLN A 151 8.41 -22.12 -4.64
C GLN A 151 8.81 -21.46 -3.31
N ILE A 152 9.76 -20.53 -3.36
CA ILE A 152 10.24 -19.80 -2.18
C ILE A 152 9.13 -18.91 -1.60
N PHE A 153 8.45 -18.12 -2.43
CA PHE A 153 7.36 -17.24 -2.00
C PHE A 153 6.16 -18.03 -1.48
N THR A 154 5.83 -19.15 -2.13
CA THR A 154 4.76 -20.05 -1.67
C THR A 154 5.07 -20.62 -0.29
N ALA A 155 6.30 -21.12 -0.09
CA ALA A 155 6.72 -21.67 1.19
C ALA A 155 6.68 -20.61 2.30
N PHE A 156 7.26 -19.44 2.05
CA PHE A 156 7.22 -18.33 3.01
C PHE A 156 5.79 -17.96 3.39
N THR A 157 4.91 -17.74 2.41
CA THR A 157 3.53 -17.31 2.67
C THR A 157 2.73 -18.37 3.44
N ALA A 158 3.00 -19.66 3.21
CA ALA A 158 2.33 -20.75 3.92
C ALA A 158 2.76 -20.89 5.39
N GLU A 159 4.00 -20.51 5.71
CA GLU A 159 4.55 -20.58 7.06
C GLU A 159 4.20 -19.35 7.92
N GLN A 160 3.86 -18.22 7.29
CA GLN A 160 3.54 -17.00 8.02
C GLN A 160 2.11 -17.02 8.61
N PRO A 161 1.94 -16.64 9.88
CA PRO A 161 0.62 -16.47 10.45
C PRO A 161 -0.10 -15.30 9.78
N LYS A 162 -1.41 -15.47 9.54
CA LYS A 162 -2.21 -14.41 8.94
C LYS A 162 -2.33 -13.24 9.94
N PHE A 163 -1.92 -12.05 9.52
CA PHE A 163 -2.12 -10.84 10.30
C PHE A 163 -3.61 -10.56 10.50
N GLU A 164 -4.00 -10.44 11.77
CA GLU A 164 -5.31 -10.01 12.20
C GLU A 164 -5.13 -8.73 13.01
N PRO A 165 -5.63 -7.57 12.53
CA PRO A 165 -5.51 -6.32 13.26
C PRO A 165 -6.09 -6.43 14.66
N ARG A 166 -5.42 -5.81 15.63
CA ARG A 166 -5.90 -5.74 17.00
C ARG A 166 -7.27 -5.07 17.07
N ALA A 167 -8.15 -5.66 17.87
CA ALA A 167 -9.37 -5.02 18.31
C ALA A 167 -9.01 -3.99 19.40
N PHE A 168 -8.70 -2.76 18.99
CA PHE A 168 -8.42 -1.66 19.92
C PHE A 168 -9.65 -1.32 20.76
N ASP A 169 -9.43 -1.03 22.03
CA ASP A 169 -10.45 -0.39 22.85
C ASP A 169 -10.75 1.02 22.30
N SER A 170 -12.01 1.44 22.35
CA SER A 170 -12.43 2.71 21.74
C SER A 170 -11.76 3.92 22.40
N ASP A 171 -11.58 3.89 23.72
CA ASP A 171 -10.92 4.97 24.46
C ASP A 171 -9.41 4.95 24.20
N GLU A 172 -8.80 3.76 24.09
CA GLU A 172 -7.39 3.61 23.71
C GLU A 172 -7.14 4.20 22.31
N LEU A 173 -7.97 3.84 21.33
CA LEU A 173 -7.83 4.34 19.95
C LEU A 173 -8.04 5.85 19.88
N GLU A 174 -9.05 6.39 20.57
CA GLU A 174 -9.29 7.84 20.61
C GLU A 174 -8.10 8.59 21.23
N ASN A 175 -7.51 8.04 22.29
CA ASN A 175 -6.32 8.64 22.92
C ASN A 175 -5.10 8.60 21.99
N LEU A 176 -4.88 7.50 21.27
CA LEU A 176 -3.82 7.40 20.26
C LEU A 176 -4.02 8.43 19.13
N MET A 177 -5.25 8.60 18.65
CA MET A 177 -5.57 9.55 17.58
C MET A 177 -5.51 11.02 18.02
N LYS A 178 -5.60 11.30 19.33
CA LYS A 178 -5.41 12.66 19.88
C LYS A 178 -3.94 13.05 20.01
N ALA A 179 -3.01 12.09 20.02
CA ALA A 179 -1.59 12.39 20.03
C ALA A 179 -1.18 12.99 18.67
N GLN A 180 -0.84 14.30 18.66
CA GLN A 180 -0.55 15.04 17.42
C GLN A 180 0.60 14.46 16.57
N SER A 181 1.42 13.58 17.14
CA SER A 181 2.56 12.93 16.50
C SER A 181 2.23 11.59 15.82
N LEU A 182 1.00 11.08 15.97
CA LEU A 182 0.57 9.79 15.41
C LEU A 182 -0.49 9.96 14.33
N THR A 183 -0.37 9.12 13.32
CA THR A 183 -1.35 8.94 12.24
C THR A 183 -2.00 7.55 12.35
N SER A 184 -3.07 7.33 11.58
CA SER A 184 -3.65 5.98 11.44
C SER A 184 -2.63 4.96 10.92
N ASP A 185 -1.72 5.39 10.05
CA ASP A 185 -0.68 4.52 9.51
C ASP A 185 0.32 4.15 10.60
N ASP A 186 0.70 5.08 11.48
CA ASP A 186 1.59 4.75 12.62
C ASP A 186 0.96 3.69 13.52
N ILE A 187 -0.35 3.77 13.79
CA ILE A 187 -1.06 2.77 14.59
C ILE A 187 -1.05 1.40 13.90
N MET A 188 -1.37 1.35 12.60
CA MET A 188 -1.38 0.09 11.84
C MET A 188 0.01 -0.51 11.65
N ILE A 189 1.03 0.33 11.40
CA ILE A 189 2.44 -0.08 11.29
C ILE A 189 2.90 -0.65 12.64
N GLY A 190 2.61 0.02 13.75
CA GLY A 190 2.94 -0.46 15.09
C GLY A 190 2.26 -1.78 15.43
N ASP A 191 1.00 -1.97 15.05
CA ASP A 191 0.26 -3.21 15.29
C ASP A 191 0.81 -4.37 14.45
N HIS A 192 1.11 -4.11 13.17
CA HIS A 192 1.73 -5.11 12.30
C HIS A 192 3.12 -5.49 12.79
N LEU A 193 3.95 -4.51 13.18
CA LEU A 193 5.27 -4.77 13.74
C LEU A 193 5.17 -5.56 15.06
N SER A 194 4.22 -5.22 15.92
CA SER A 194 3.91 -5.96 17.15
C SER A 194 3.58 -7.42 16.85
N PHE A 195 2.77 -7.67 15.82
CA PHE A 195 2.39 -9.01 15.40
C PHE A 195 3.59 -9.83 14.91
N VAL A 196 4.43 -9.30 14.03
CA VAL A 196 5.55 -10.06 13.45
C VAL A 196 6.73 -10.24 14.41
N THR A 197 6.93 -9.31 15.35
CA THR A 197 8.03 -9.40 16.32
C THR A 197 7.63 -10.01 17.66
N GLY A 198 6.33 -10.06 17.96
CA GLY A 198 5.80 -10.37 19.28
C GLY A 198 6.05 -9.28 20.33
N LYS A 199 6.63 -8.13 19.96
CA LYS A 199 6.84 -7.03 20.92
C LYS A 199 5.54 -6.35 21.31
N PRO A 200 5.42 -5.84 22.55
CA PRO A 200 4.22 -5.11 22.95
C PRO A 200 4.01 -3.86 22.09
N PHE A 201 2.81 -3.74 21.50
CA PHE A 201 2.39 -2.57 20.72
C PHE A 201 2.67 -1.23 21.42
N LYS A 202 2.41 -1.14 22.73
CA LYS A 202 2.60 0.08 23.51
C LYS A 202 4.06 0.53 23.56
N ASP A 203 4.99 -0.42 23.60
CA ASP A 203 6.43 -0.13 23.63
C ASP A 203 6.86 0.43 22.28
N LEU A 204 6.41 -0.20 21.18
CA LEU A 204 6.71 0.23 19.82
C LEU A 204 6.13 1.62 19.50
N ILE A 205 4.88 1.87 19.90
CA ILE A 205 4.24 3.17 19.71
C ILE A 205 4.86 4.24 20.60
N GLY A 206 5.17 3.93 21.86
CA GLY A 206 5.87 4.84 22.76
C GLY A 206 7.18 5.30 22.14
N GLU A 207 7.97 4.35 21.64
CA GLU A 207 9.22 4.67 20.95
C GLU A 207 9.01 5.48 19.67
N ARG A 208 7.97 5.19 18.88
CA ARG A 208 7.63 5.98 17.70
C ARG A 208 7.28 7.43 18.05
N ILE A 209 6.61 7.65 19.18
CA ILE A 209 6.30 9.00 19.68
C ILE A 209 7.60 9.72 20.09
N GLU A 210 8.51 9.03 20.77
CA GLU A 210 9.77 9.60 21.27
C GLU A 210 10.76 9.95 20.16
N THR A 211 10.93 9.05 19.19
CA THR A 211 11.98 9.14 18.16
C THR A 211 11.51 9.78 16.86
N GLY A 212 10.23 9.64 16.52
CA GLY A 212 9.71 10.09 15.24
C GLY A 212 10.10 9.20 14.04
N ASP A 213 10.78 8.07 14.26
CA ASP A 213 11.45 7.33 13.19
C ASP A 213 11.13 5.83 13.20
N TRP A 214 10.25 5.41 12.31
CA TRP A 214 9.98 3.99 12.08
C TRP A 214 11.19 3.22 11.57
N GLY A 215 12.06 3.85 10.76
CA GLY A 215 13.22 3.18 10.18
C GLY A 215 14.10 2.59 11.28
N ALA A 216 14.58 3.44 12.20
CA ALA A 216 15.40 2.99 13.32
C ALA A 216 14.73 1.87 14.14
N ILE A 217 13.41 1.94 14.34
CA ILE A 217 12.65 0.91 15.06
C ILE A 217 12.71 -0.42 14.30
N PHE A 218 12.33 -0.43 13.03
CA PHE A 218 12.36 -1.65 12.20
C PHE A 218 13.75 -2.28 12.10
N ALA A 219 14.80 -1.49 11.94
CA ALA A 219 16.17 -2.01 11.87
C ALA A 219 16.60 -2.70 13.17
N ARG A 220 16.28 -2.12 14.33
CA ARG A 220 16.57 -2.75 15.62
C ARG A 220 15.78 -4.06 15.79
N GLU A 221 14.54 -4.09 15.31
CA GLU A 221 13.72 -5.30 15.28
C GLU A 221 14.07 -6.28 14.16
N LYS A 222 15.09 -5.95 13.36
CA LYS A 222 15.58 -6.76 12.24
C LYS A 222 14.53 -7.04 11.16
N VAL A 223 13.55 -6.16 10.99
CA VAL A 223 12.51 -6.23 9.96
C VAL A 223 12.85 -5.26 8.83
N LEU A 224 12.73 -5.71 7.58
CA LEU A 224 13.23 -4.97 6.42
C LEU A 224 12.38 -3.76 6.01
N TYR A 225 11.10 -3.75 6.41
CA TYR A 225 10.20 -2.63 6.12
C TYR A 225 10.72 -1.35 6.79
N SER A 226 10.66 -0.22 6.08
CA SER A 226 11.08 1.10 6.61
C SER A 226 10.13 2.22 6.18
N GLY A 227 8.98 1.86 5.61
CA GLY A 227 8.00 2.81 5.11
C GLY A 227 7.36 3.63 6.23
N LYS A 228 7.05 4.89 5.92
CA LYS A 228 6.32 5.80 6.83
C LYS A 228 4.80 5.71 6.68
N SER A 229 4.34 5.00 5.66
CA SER A 229 2.94 4.87 5.31
C SER A 229 2.69 3.52 4.65
N LEU A 230 1.50 2.95 4.87
CA LEU A 230 1.10 1.71 4.23
C LEU A 230 0.60 1.98 2.80
N PRO A 231 0.93 1.14 1.82
CA PRO A 231 0.37 1.27 0.47
C PRO A 231 -1.14 1.10 0.53
N ARG A 232 -1.86 1.98 -0.18
CA ARG A 232 -3.32 1.96 -0.28
C ARG A 232 -3.73 1.67 -1.71
N VAL A 233 -4.69 0.78 -1.85
CA VAL A 233 -5.39 0.53 -3.11
C VAL A 233 -6.74 1.22 -3.04
N GLN A 234 -7.05 2.05 -4.03
CA GLN A 234 -8.40 2.55 -4.22
C GLN A 234 -9.10 1.64 -5.23
N ILE A 235 -10.31 1.22 -4.88
CA ILE A 235 -11.16 0.40 -5.75
C ILE A 235 -12.54 1.06 -5.74
N THR A 236 -12.99 1.48 -6.90
CA THR A 236 -14.33 2.06 -7.09
C THR A 236 -15.40 0.97 -7.05
N GLN A 237 -16.67 1.36 -6.85
CA GLN A 237 -17.77 0.39 -6.90
C GLN A 237 -17.92 -0.18 -8.31
N GLU A 238 -17.67 0.62 -9.34
CA GLU A 238 -17.71 0.23 -10.74
C GLU A 238 -16.66 -0.85 -11.06
N GLU A 239 -15.42 -0.66 -10.62
CA GLU A 239 -14.35 -1.67 -10.78
C GLU A 239 -14.65 -2.95 -10.01
N LEU A 240 -15.12 -2.83 -8.76
CA LEU A 240 -15.52 -3.98 -7.96
C LEU A 240 -16.64 -4.77 -8.65
N HIS A 241 -17.64 -4.06 -9.18
CA HIS A 241 -18.76 -4.63 -9.90
C HIS A 241 -18.33 -5.33 -11.20
N GLN A 242 -17.46 -4.69 -11.99
CA GLN A 242 -16.95 -5.22 -13.24
C GLN A 242 -16.31 -6.60 -13.07
N TYR A 243 -15.49 -6.78 -12.02
CA TYR A 243 -14.77 -8.03 -11.80
C TYR A 243 -15.53 -9.08 -10.99
N THR A 244 -16.58 -8.69 -10.26
CA THR A 244 -17.46 -9.63 -9.53
C THR A 244 -18.60 -10.16 -10.39
N GLN A 245 -19.25 -9.34 -11.22
CA GLN A 245 -20.44 -9.74 -12.00
C GLN A 245 -20.14 -10.72 -13.13
N GLN A 246 -18.91 -10.79 -13.60
CA GLN A 246 -18.48 -11.83 -14.54
C GLN A 246 -18.42 -13.23 -13.90
N GLY A 247 -18.89 -13.38 -12.65
CA GLY A 247 -19.00 -14.66 -11.94
C GLY A 247 -17.64 -15.30 -11.61
N THR A 248 -16.54 -14.58 -11.81
CA THR A 248 -15.19 -15.15 -11.75
C THR A 248 -14.51 -14.97 -10.40
N PHE A 249 -14.85 -13.92 -9.64
CA PHE A 249 -14.26 -13.63 -8.34
C PHE A 249 -15.28 -13.08 -7.33
N SER A 250 -15.07 -13.41 -6.05
CA SER A 250 -15.68 -12.69 -4.92
C SER A 250 -15.05 -11.32 -4.74
N GLU A 251 -15.75 -10.40 -4.06
CA GLU A 251 -15.21 -9.06 -3.74
C GLU A 251 -13.82 -9.13 -3.08
N GLN A 252 -13.62 -10.06 -2.14
CA GLN A 252 -12.32 -10.26 -1.49
C GLN A 252 -11.23 -10.70 -2.46
N GLN A 253 -11.55 -11.54 -3.44
CA GLN A 253 -10.59 -11.95 -4.46
C GLN A 253 -10.25 -10.80 -5.41
N VAL A 254 -11.21 -9.93 -5.75
CA VAL A 254 -10.96 -8.72 -6.52
C VAL A 254 -10.04 -7.77 -5.76
N VAL A 255 -10.33 -7.52 -4.48
CA VAL A 255 -9.47 -6.68 -3.61
C VAL A 255 -8.04 -7.23 -3.56
N LYS A 256 -7.87 -8.54 -3.36
CA LYS A 256 -6.55 -9.18 -3.37
C LYS A 256 -5.83 -9.03 -4.70
N ALA A 257 -6.53 -9.18 -5.82
CA ALA A 257 -5.95 -9.01 -7.15
C ALA A 257 -5.44 -7.57 -7.36
N PHE A 258 -6.20 -6.56 -6.92
CA PHE A 258 -5.77 -5.16 -7.02
C PHE A 258 -4.57 -4.85 -6.10
N VAL A 259 -4.55 -5.41 -4.88
CA VAL A 259 -3.38 -5.30 -3.99
C VAL A 259 -2.16 -5.94 -4.63
N LEU A 260 -2.30 -7.14 -5.21
CA LEU A 260 -1.23 -7.81 -5.91
C LEU A 260 -0.74 -6.97 -7.11
N ALA A 261 -1.66 -6.43 -7.91
CA ALA A 261 -1.36 -5.54 -9.03
C ALA A 261 -0.53 -4.32 -8.60
N GLN A 262 -0.91 -3.67 -7.50
CA GLN A 262 -0.11 -2.58 -6.93
C GLN A 262 1.29 -3.05 -6.50
N LYS A 263 1.40 -4.21 -5.83
CA LYS A 263 2.70 -4.77 -5.40
C LYS A 263 3.63 -5.04 -6.59
N VAL A 264 3.09 -5.63 -7.66
CA VAL A 264 3.88 -6.01 -8.85
C VAL A 264 4.01 -4.91 -9.90
N GLY A 265 3.37 -3.75 -9.68
CA GLY A 265 3.38 -2.62 -10.62
C GLY A 265 2.68 -2.90 -11.95
N GLU A 266 1.68 -3.80 -11.95
CA GLU A 266 0.90 -4.14 -13.14
C GLU A 266 -0.52 -3.55 -13.06
N ALA A 267 -1.19 -3.43 -14.21
CA ALA A 267 -2.60 -3.04 -14.25
C ALA A 267 -3.49 -4.14 -13.61
N PRO A 268 -4.53 -3.79 -12.83
CA PRO A 268 -5.42 -4.77 -12.21
C PRO A 268 -6.03 -5.78 -13.19
N GLU A 269 -6.37 -5.34 -14.40
CA GLU A 269 -6.90 -6.16 -15.50
C GLU A 269 -5.98 -7.37 -15.79
N VAL A 270 -4.67 -7.12 -15.84
CA VAL A 270 -3.64 -8.10 -16.21
C VAL A 270 -3.50 -9.14 -15.10
N VAL A 271 -3.43 -8.69 -13.85
CA VAL A 271 -3.32 -9.60 -12.69
C VAL A 271 -4.59 -10.43 -12.53
N VAL A 272 -5.77 -9.81 -12.67
CA VAL A 272 -7.05 -10.52 -12.66
C VAL A 272 -7.08 -11.60 -13.74
N ALA A 273 -6.66 -11.30 -14.98
CA ALA A 273 -6.60 -12.30 -16.05
C ALA A 273 -5.68 -13.49 -15.70
N LYS A 274 -4.46 -13.22 -15.21
CA LYS A 274 -3.51 -14.28 -14.78
C LYS A 274 -4.10 -15.17 -13.68
N LEU A 275 -4.78 -14.58 -12.70
CA LEU A 275 -5.45 -15.34 -11.62
C LEU A 275 -6.62 -16.17 -12.16
N LYS A 276 -7.40 -15.66 -13.13
CA LYS A 276 -8.48 -16.42 -13.78
C LYS A 276 -7.97 -17.67 -14.52
N GLU A 277 -6.77 -17.57 -15.10
CA GLU A 277 -6.09 -18.68 -15.76
C GLU A 277 -5.49 -19.71 -14.78
N GLY A 278 -5.59 -19.45 -13.47
CA GLY A 278 -5.08 -20.34 -12.42
C GLY A 278 -3.62 -20.10 -12.04
N THR A 279 -3.03 -18.99 -12.50
CA THR A 279 -1.67 -18.60 -12.07
C THR A 279 -1.69 -18.23 -10.59
N SER A 280 -0.73 -18.74 -9.82
CA SER A 280 -0.64 -18.48 -8.39
C SER A 280 -0.18 -17.03 -8.10
N GLU A 281 -0.55 -16.45 -6.96
CA GLU A 281 -0.05 -15.13 -6.54
C GLU A 281 1.50 -15.12 -6.48
N ALA A 282 2.09 -16.22 -6.01
CA ALA A 282 3.53 -16.41 -5.94
C ALA A 282 4.19 -16.43 -7.33
N ALA A 283 3.57 -17.09 -8.33
CA ALA A 283 4.06 -17.08 -9.70
C ALA A 283 4.00 -15.67 -10.31
N ILE A 284 2.92 -14.92 -10.08
CA ILE A 284 2.77 -13.55 -10.57
C ILE A 284 3.86 -12.64 -10.00
N MET A 285 4.10 -12.72 -8.69
CA MET A 285 5.19 -11.96 -8.05
C MET A 285 6.57 -12.38 -8.56
N ALA A 286 6.83 -13.68 -8.68
CA ALA A 286 8.10 -14.19 -9.17
C ALA A 286 8.41 -13.72 -10.58
N ASP A 287 7.45 -13.82 -11.51
CA ASP A 287 7.60 -13.36 -12.89
C ASP A 287 7.83 -11.85 -12.96
N SER A 288 7.05 -11.06 -12.21
CA SER A 288 7.20 -9.60 -12.18
C SER A 288 8.56 -9.18 -11.64
N TYR A 289 8.99 -9.73 -10.49
CA TYR A 289 10.26 -9.34 -9.88
C TYR A 289 11.47 -9.79 -10.70
N LEU A 290 11.42 -10.97 -11.32
CA LEU A 290 12.47 -11.41 -12.24
C LEU A 290 12.63 -10.46 -13.43
N LYS A 291 11.52 -9.94 -13.98
CA LYS A 291 11.56 -8.94 -15.05
C LYS A 291 12.08 -7.59 -14.55
N LYS A 292 11.58 -7.13 -13.39
CA LYS A 292 11.92 -5.86 -12.77
C LYS A 292 13.41 -5.75 -12.43
N TYR A 293 14.02 -6.86 -12.00
CA TYR A 293 15.41 -6.93 -11.52
C TYR A 293 16.33 -7.80 -12.39
N ALA A 294 15.93 -8.11 -13.61
CA ALA A 294 16.81 -8.79 -14.57
C ALA A 294 18.06 -7.92 -14.82
N GLU A 295 19.24 -8.52 -14.64
CA GLU A 295 20.55 -7.95 -14.98
C GLU A 295 20.96 -8.32 -16.40
#